data_AF-A0A7G4A5R2-F1
#
_entry.id   AF-A0A7G4A5R2-F1
#
_cell.length_a   1.000
_cell.length_b   1.000
_cell.length_c   1.000
_cell.angle_alpha   90.00
_cell.angle_beta   90.00
_cell.angle_gamma   90.00
#
_symmetry.space_group_name_H-M   'P 1'
#
loop_
_entity.id
_entity.type
_entity.pdbx_description
1 polymer ?
#
loop_
_entity_poly.entity_id
_entity_poly.type
_entity_poly.pdbx_seq_one_letter_code
_entity_poly.pdbx_strand_id
1 'polypeptide(L)'
;MRQPLPFVKKALSIFSLDEYVLSGVMSKEHCEAIKKAIATHRNILVIGGTGSGKTTLVNAIINEMVLFDPTERVFIIEDTVKFNVPLKTACNTTQPLKSP
;
A
#
# COMPACT_ATOMS: atom_id res chain seq x y z
N MET A 1 15.34 16.55 -24.94
CA MET A 1 15.95 15.36 -24.30
C MET A 1 15.05 14.91 -23.16
N ARG A 2 14.41 13.74 -23.26
CA ARG A 2 13.74 13.11 -22.11
C ARG A 2 14.81 12.34 -21.33
N GLN A 3 15.10 12.75 -20.10
CA GLN A 3 15.92 11.91 -19.21
C GLN A 3 15.15 10.62 -18.93
N PRO A 4 15.81 9.45 -18.89
CA PRO A 4 15.13 8.20 -18.55
C PRO A 4 14.65 8.28 -17.10
N LEU A 5 13.35 8.05 -16.89
CA LEU A 5 12.78 7.93 -15.55
C LEU A 5 13.45 6.75 -14.84
N PRO A 6 13.83 6.87 -13.55
CA PRO A 6 14.47 5.79 -12.82
C PRO A 6 13.58 4.55 -12.87
N PHE A 7 14.17 3.41 -13.20
CA PHE A 7 13.48 2.12 -13.28
C PHE A 7 12.86 1.78 -11.92
N VAL A 8 11.56 2.06 -11.75
CA VAL A 8 10.81 1.58 -10.59
C VAL A 8 10.65 0.07 -10.77
N LYS A 9 11.46 -0.70 -10.03
CA LYS A 9 11.36 -2.16 -9.99
C LYS A 9 9.99 -2.50 -9.41
N LYS A 10 9.07 -2.98 -10.25
CA LYS A 10 7.73 -3.40 -9.80
C LYS A 10 7.89 -4.56 -8.82
N ALA A 11 7.37 -4.40 -7.60
CA ALA A 11 7.34 -5.48 -6.63
C ALA A 11 6.38 -6.57 -7.13
N LEU A 12 6.92 -7.75 -7.44
CA LEU A 12 6.17 -8.90 -7.96
C LEU A 12 5.41 -9.66 -6.85
N SER A 13 5.72 -9.40 -5.59
CA SER A 13 5.09 -10.01 -4.41
C SER A 13 4.74 -8.94 -3.37
N ILE A 14 3.62 -9.15 -2.68
CA ILE A 14 3.19 -8.30 -1.55
C ILE A 14 3.89 -8.81 -0.31
N PHE A 15 4.52 -7.91 0.43
CA PHE A 15 5.08 -8.21 1.74
C PHE A 15 3.99 -7.99 2.80
N SER A 16 3.51 -9.06 3.39
CA SER A 16 2.38 -9.12 4.33
C SER A 16 2.73 -8.58 5.73
N LEU A 17 1.72 -8.25 6.53
CA LEU A 17 1.91 -7.82 7.92
C LEU A 17 2.56 -8.91 8.78
N ASP A 18 2.25 -10.19 8.51
CA ASP A 18 2.86 -11.31 9.23
C ASP A 18 4.36 -11.46 8.86
N GLU A 19 4.75 -11.19 7.61
CA GLU A 19 6.17 -11.13 7.21
C GLU A 19 6.92 -9.96 7.88
N TYR A 20 6.25 -8.84 8.16
CA TYR A 20 6.83 -7.76 8.98
C TYR A 20 7.14 -8.24 10.41
N VAL A 21 6.29 -9.10 10.99
CA VAL A 21 6.53 -9.70 12.30
C VAL A 21 7.67 -10.72 12.24
N LEU A 22 7.64 -11.63 11.25
CA LEU A 22 8.66 -12.66 11.07
C LEU A 22 10.06 -12.08 10.82
N SER A 23 10.14 -10.96 10.11
CA SER A 23 11.40 -10.23 9.85
C SER A 23 11.87 -9.37 11.03
N GLY A 24 11.08 -9.26 12.11
CA GLY A 24 11.41 -8.46 13.29
C GLY A 24 11.30 -6.94 13.10
N VAL A 25 10.78 -6.48 11.96
CA VAL A 25 10.56 -5.04 11.68
C VAL A 25 9.36 -4.50 12.48
N MET A 26 8.39 -5.36 12.76
CA MET A 26 7.17 -5.05 13.51
C MET A 26 7.00 -6.05 14.67
N SER A 27 6.54 -5.61 15.83
CA SER A 27 6.16 -6.53 16.90
C SER A 27 4.79 -7.15 16.62
N LYS A 28 4.46 -8.26 17.28
CA LYS A 28 3.14 -8.88 17.13
C LYS A 28 2.02 -7.93 17.58
N GLU A 29 2.24 -7.16 18.65
CA GLU A 29 1.28 -6.20 19.19
C GLU A 29 0.97 -5.07 18.19
N HIS A 30 1.98 -4.57 17.47
CA HIS A 30 1.78 -3.60 16.40
C HIS A 30 0.96 -4.18 15.24
N CYS A 31 1.24 -5.44 14.85
CA CYS A 31 0.48 -6.13 13.81
C CYS A 31 -1.00 -6.27 14.20
N GLU A 32 -1.28 -6.75 15.41
CA GLU A 32 -2.65 -6.88 15.93
C GLU A 32 -3.37 -5.52 16.02
N ALA A 33 -2.67 -4.46 16.42
CA ALA A 33 -3.24 -3.11 16.46
C ALA A 33 -3.66 -2.63 15.06
N ILE A 34 -2.86 -2.91 14.02
CA ILE A 34 -3.18 -2.58 12.63
C ILE A 34 -4.37 -3.42 12.15
N LYS A 35 -4.36 -4.74 12.37
CA LYS A 35 -5.48 -5.64 11.98
C LYS A 35 -6.79 -5.21 12.65
N LYS A 36 -6.75 -4.81 13.93
CA LYS A 36 -7.92 -4.27 14.63
C LYS A 36 -8.38 -2.93 14.07
N ALA A 37 -7.46 -2.04 13.70
CA ALA A 37 -7.79 -0.77 13.08
C ALA A 37 -8.47 -0.97 11.72
N ILE A 38 -8.01 -1.94 10.92
CA ILE A 38 -8.65 -2.36 9.66
C ILE A 38 -10.07 -2.88 9.92
N ALA A 39 -10.22 -3.85 10.82
CA ALA A 39 -11.52 -4.46 11.13
C ALA A 39 -12.56 -3.48 11.70
N THR A 40 -12.11 -2.33 12.20
CA THR A 40 -12.97 -1.25 12.74
C THR A 40 -13.01 -0.01 11.84
N HIS A 41 -12.52 -0.13 10.59
CA HIS A 41 -12.45 0.93 9.58
C HIS A 41 -11.89 2.26 10.12
N ARG A 42 -10.82 2.18 10.91
CA ARG A 42 -10.12 3.36 11.43
C ARG A 42 -9.20 3.95 10.36
N ASN A 43 -9.03 5.27 10.40
CA ASN A 43 -8.05 5.96 9.57
C ASN A 43 -6.63 5.62 10.04
N ILE A 44 -5.77 5.20 9.12
CA ILE A 44 -4.36 4.88 9.38
C ILE A 44 -3.48 5.82 8.57
N LEU A 45 -2.57 6.54 9.25
CA LEU A 45 -1.57 7.41 8.61
C LEU A 45 -0.18 6.77 8.72
N VAL A 46 0.46 6.51 7.58
CA VAL A 46 1.82 5.95 7.53
C VAL A 46 2.84 7.07 7.27
N ILE A 47 3.77 7.26 8.20
CA ILE A 47 4.81 8.30 8.15
C ILE A 47 6.22 7.70 8.15
N GLY A 48 7.23 8.49 7.76
CA GLY A 48 8.63 8.06 7.69
C GLY A 48 9.44 8.71 6.56
N GLY A 49 10.77 8.61 6.63
CA GLY A 49 11.69 9.18 5.63
C GLY A 49 11.59 8.55 4.24
N THR A 50 12.20 9.19 3.23
CA THR A 50 12.28 8.64 1.87
C THR A 50 12.97 7.28 1.87
N GLY A 51 12.39 6.28 1.17
CA GLY A 51 12.97 4.94 1.10
C GLY A 51 12.72 4.04 2.32
N SER A 52 12.05 4.50 3.38
CA SER A 52 11.83 3.73 4.61
C SER A 52 10.77 2.61 4.52
N GLY A 53 10.30 2.26 3.32
CA GLY A 53 9.31 1.19 3.13
C GLY A 53 7.84 1.56 3.39
N LYS A 54 7.48 2.86 3.51
CA LYS A 54 6.08 3.30 3.71
C LYS A 54 5.12 2.70 2.66
N THR A 55 5.50 2.76 1.39
CA THR A 55 4.70 2.24 0.28
C THR A 55 4.49 0.73 0.41
N THR A 56 5.51 0.00 0.85
CA THR A 56 5.42 -1.43 1.13
C THR A 56 4.46 -1.72 2.28
N LEU A 57 4.52 -0.93 3.36
CA LEU A 57 3.61 -1.09 4.50
C LEU A 57 2.16 -0.77 4.12
N VAL A 58 1.92 0.29 3.33
CA VAL A 58 0.58 0.61 2.82
C VAL A 58 0.03 -0.53 1.95
N ASN A 59 0.85 -1.14 1.08
CA ASN A 59 0.41 -2.32 0.32
C ASN A 59 0.05 -3.51 1.22
N ALA A 60 0.81 -3.73 2.30
CA ALA A 60 0.52 -4.78 3.28
C ALA A 60 -0.83 -4.55 3.97
N ILE A 61 -1.10 -3.30 4.37
CA ILE A 61 -2.37 -2.89 5.00
C ILE A 61 -3.53 -3.08 4.02
N ILE A 62 -3.39 -2.63 2.77
CA ILE A 62 -4.44 -2.81 1.75
C ILE A 62 -4.70 -4.29 1.49
N ASN A 63 -3.65 -5.11 1.41
CA ASN A 63 -3.82 -6.55 1.25
C ASN A 63 -4.59 -7.17 2.43
N GLU A 64 -4.27 -6.76 3.66
CA GLU A 64 -4.99 -7.21 4.85
C GLU A 64 -6.47 -6.77 4.84
N MET A 65 -6.79 -5.56 4.37
CA MET A 65 -8.18 -5.11 4.18
C MET A 65 -8.95 -6.04 3.22
N VAL A 66 -8.33 -6.41 2.10
CA VAL A 66 -8.96 -7.32 1.11
C VAL A 66 -9.16 -8.73 1.65
N LEU A 67 -8.21 -9.22 2.46
CA LEU A 67 -8.34 -10.51 3.12
C LEU A 67 -9.45 -10.50 4.18
N PHE A 68 -9.64 -9.37 4.85
CA PHE A 68 -10.69 -9.19 5.84
C PHE A 68 -12.09 -9.13 5.22
N ASP A 69 -12.29 -8.30 4.19
CA ASP A 69 -13.53 -8.22 3.41
C ASP A 69 -13.24 -8.14 1.90
N PRO A 70 -13.38 -9.26 1.16
CA PRO A 70 -13.16 -9.28 -0.28
C PRO A 70 -14.12 -8.40 -1.10
N THR A 71 -15.22 -7.93 -0.50
CA THR A 71 -16.20 -7.06 -1.15
C THR A 71 -15.93 -5.57 -0.94
N GLU A 72 -14.94 -5.24 -0.12
CA GLU A 72 -14.58 -3.86 0.20
C GLU A 72 -14.07 -3.12 -1.04
N ARG A 73 -14.60 -1.91 -1.25
CA ARG A 73 -14.22 -1.07 -2.40
C ARG A 73 -13.12 -0.12 -1.98
N VAL A 74 -11.98 -0.21 -2.65
CA VAL A 74 -10.81 0.61 -2.35
C VAL A 74 -10.60 1.64 -3.46
N PHE A 75 -10.59 2.92 -3.06
CA PHE A 75 -10.19 4.03 -3.92
C PHE A 75 -8.79 4.48 -3.54
N ILE A 76 -7.90 4.56 -4.52
CA ILE A 76 -6.51 4.96 -4.33
C ILE A 76 -6.29 6.27 -5.09
N ILE A 77 -5.84 7.29 -4.36
CA ILE A 77 -5.46 8.59 -4.93
C ILE A 77 -3.95 8.73 -4.82
N GLU A 78 -3.27 8.75 -5.96
CA GLU A 78 -1.82 8.96 -6.05
C GLU A 78 -1.50 9.97 -7.15
N ASP A 79 -0.48 10.79 -6.92
CA ASP A 79 0.07 11.71 -7.92
C ASP A 79 0.90 10.97 -8.99
N THR A 80 1.46 9.81 -8.64
CA THR A 80 2.13 8.91 -9.58
C THR A 80 1.88 7.48 -9.13
N VAL A 81 1.44 6.60 -10.03
CA VAL A 81 1.13 5.20 -9.72
C VAL A 81 2.37 4.51 -9.15
N LYS A 82 2.35 4.22 -7.85
CA LYS A 82 3.44 3.53 -7.10
C LYS A 82 2.94 2.30 -6.36
N PHE A 83 1.65 2.21 -6.06
CA PHE A 83 1.08 1.02 -5.41
C PHE A 83 0.84 -0.13 -6.39
N ASN A 84 1.11 -1.35 -5.93
CA ASN A 84 0.83 -2.59 -6.67
C ASN A 84 -0.06 -3.46 -5.78
N VAL A 85 -1.37 -3.34 -5.98
CA VAL A 85 -2.41 -3.97 -5.15
C VAL A 85 -3.15 -5.02 -5.98
N PRO A 86 -3.38 -6.25 -5.46
CA PRO A 86 -4.08 -7.31 -6.16
C PRO A 86 -5.60 -7.15 -5.99
N LEU A 87 -6.11 -5.96 -6.25
CA LEU A 87 -7.51 -5.63 -6.04
C LEU A 87 -8.29 -5.82 -7.34
N LYS A 88 -9.28 -6.73 -7.35
CA LYS A 88 -10.21 -6.92 -8.49
C LYS A 88 -11.03 -5.66 -8.80
N THR A 89 -11.19 -4.77 -7.83
CA THR A 89 -12.06 -3.57 -7.91
C THR A 89 -11.31 -2.26 -7.65
N ALA A 90 -9.99 -2.23 -7.86
CA ALA A 90 -9.24 -0.98 -7.77
C ALA A 90 -9.44 -0.13 -9.04
N CYS A 91 -9.96 1.08 -8.87
CA CYS A 91 -9.99 2.08 -9.93
C CYS A 91 -8.85 3.08 -9.68
N ASN A 92 -7.84 3.06 -10.54
CA ASN A 92 -6.77 4.06 -10.52
C ASN A 92 -7.20 5.24 -11.40
N THR A 93 -7.61 6.35 -10.78
CA THR A 93 -7.89 7.59 -11.52
C THR A 93 -6.60 8.36 -11.72
N THR A 94 -5.89 8.09 -12.82
CA THR A 94 -4.88 9.04 -13.31
C THR A 94 -5.61 10.13 -14.09
N GLN A 95 -5.70 11.34 -13.56
CA GLN A 95 -6.00 12.48 -14.42
C GLN A 95 -4.81 12.68 -15.36
N PRO A 96 -4.99 12.62 -16.70
CA PRO A 96 -3.93 13.07 -17.58
C PRO A 96 -3.77 14.57 -17.36
N LEU A 97 -2.61 15.01 -16.88
CA LEU A 97 -2.20 16.41 -17.01
C LEU A 97 -2.21 16.72 -18.52
N LYS A 98 -3.27 17.38 -19.00
CA LYS A 98 -3.22 18.09 -20.27
C LYS A 98 -2.32 19.30 -20.04
N SER A 99 -1.09 19.23 -20.53
CA SER A 99 -0.27 20.42 -20.72
C SER A 99 -0.95 21.36 -21.73
N PRO A 100 -0.92 22.69 -21.51
CA PRO A 100 -1.44 23.67 -22.46
C PRO A 100 -0.73 23.64 -23.82
#